data_AF-A0A7Z0SWW7-F1
#
_entry.id   AF-A0A7Z0SWW7-F1
#
_cell.length_a   1.000
_cell.length_b   1.000
_cell.length_c   1.000
_cell.angle_alpha   90.00
_cell.angle_beta   90.00
_cell.angle_gamma   90.00
#
_symmetry.space_group_name_H-M   'P 1'
#
loop_
_entity.id
_entity.type
_entity.pdbx_description
1 polymer ?
#
loop_
_entity_poly.entity_id
_entity_poly.type
_entity_poly.pdbx_seq_one_letter_code
_entity_poly.pdbx_strand_id
1 'polypeptide(L)' 'MEADTTGAAWRARIRGSGSVERDREALARLVDEDQDPAEVYYYEAVSDPDVRAMNRAQRSYAGQYERRLRRLAYRRRYSQ' A
#
# COMPACT_ATOMS: atom_id res chain seq x y z
N MET A 1 2.59 -18.94 -15.28
CA MET A 1 3.40 -18.80 -14.03
C MET A 1 3.84 -17.36 -13.78
N GLU A 2 4.01 -16.48 -14.79
CA GLU A 2 4.45 -15.08 -14.59
C GLU A 2 3.45 -14.15 -13.88
N ALA A 3 2.14 -14.31 -14.08
CA ALA A 3 1.14 -13.43 -13.47
C ALA A 3 1.13 -13.50 -11.93
N ASP A 4 1.50 -14.67 -11.38
CA ASP A 4 1.52 -14.88 -9.93
C ASP A 4 2.76 -14.25 -9.28
N THR A 5 3.90 -14.22 -10.00
CA THR A 5 5.11 -13.49 -9.59
C THR A 5 4.92 -11.98 -9.64
N THR A 6 4.30 -11.44 -10.70
CA THR A 6 3.99 -10.01 -10.79
C THR A 6 3.01 -9.58 -9.71
N GLY A 7 1.97 -10.37 -9.45
CA GLY A 7 1.02 -10.11 -8.37
C GLY A 7 1.65 -10.20 -6.98
N ALA A 8 2.53 -11.18 -6.74
CA ALA A 8 3.24 -11.33 -5.47
C ALA A 8 4.22 -10.16 -5.23
N ALA A 9 4.98 -9.76 -6.25
CA ALA A 9 5.89 -8.62 -6.19
C ALA A 9 5.14 -7.31 -5.92
N TRP A 10 4.00 -7.09 -6.60
CA TRP A 10 3.14 -5.93 -6.36
C TRP A 10 2.62 -5.90 -4.91
N ARG A 11 2.09 -7.02 -4.39
CA ARG A 11 1.61 -7.10 -2.99
C ARG A 11 2.74 -6.87 -1.98
N ALA A 12 3.92 -7.43 -2.23
CA ALA A 12 5.10 -7.24 -1.40
C ALA A 12 5.53 -5.76 -1.38
N ARG A 13 5.52 -5.10 -2.55
CA ARG A 13 5.76 -3.66 -2.66
C ARG A 13 4.74 -2.87 -1.85
N ILE A 14 3.43 -3.06 -2.06
CA ILE A 14 2.37 -2.35 -1.34
C ILE A 14 2.46 -2.52 0.19
N ARG A 15 2.93 -3.68 0.67
CA ARG A 15 3.20 -3.89 2.11
C ARG A 15 4.46 -3.16 2.60
N GLY A 16 5.50 -3.13 1.77
CA GLY A 16 6.77 -2.47 2.09
C GLY A 16 6.68 -0.95 2.03
N SER A 17 5.83 -0.39 1.16
CA SER A 17 5.58 1.05 1.13
C SER A 17 4.83 1.52 2.38
N GLY A 18 5.07 2.76 2.78
CA GLY A 18 4.26 3.48 3.78
C GLY A 18 2.80 3.61 3.35
N SER A 19 1.95 4.07 4.27
CA SER A 19 0.60 4.52 3.90
C SER A 19 0.70 5.90 3.25
N VAL A 20 -0.17 6.14 2.27
CA VAL A 20 -0.30 7.47 1.65
C VAL A 20 -0.62 8.53 2.71
N GLU A 21 -1.34 8.16 3.78
CA GLU A 21 -1.58 9.04 4.93
C GLU A 21 -0.30 9.44 5.66
N ARG A 22 0.67 8.53 5.81
CA ARG A 22 1.96 8.84 6.44
C ARG A 22 2.80 9.73 5.54
N ASP A 23 2.77 9.48 4.23
CA ASP A 23 3.47 10.30 3.25
C ASP A 23 2.87 11.72 3.22
N ARG A 24 1.53 11.84 3.31
CA ARG A 24 0.84 13.12 3.45
C ARG A 24 1.25 13.89 4.70
N GLU A 25 1.35 13.23 5.84
CA GLU A 25 1.80 13.87 7.08
C GLU A 25 3.26 14.35 7.00
N ALA A 26 4.12 13.61 6.30
CA ALA A 26 5.48 14.03 6.04
C ALA A 26 5.54 15.25 5.13
N LEU A 27 4.79 15.22 4.02
CA LEU A 27 4.69 16.33 3.08
C LEU A 27 4.08 17.58 3.71
N ALA A 28 3.09 17.44 4.60
CA ALA A 28 2.51 18.59 5.31
C ALA A 28 3.57 19.38 6.09
N ARG A 29 4.51 18.68 6.75
CA ARG A 29 5.59 19.34 7.50
C ARG A 29 6.59 20.05 6.61
N LEU A 30 6.90 19.47 5.44
CA LEU A 30 7.84 20.06 4.49
C LEU A 30 7.22 21.28 3.80
N VAL A 31 5.96 21.13 3.35
CA VAL A 31 5.16 22.25 2.81
C VAL A 31 5.05 23.39 3.83
N ASP A 32 4.77 23.12 5.10
CA ASP A 32 4.73 24.15 6.14
C ASP A 32 6.08 24.87 6.35
N GLU A 33 7.21 24.24 6.01
CA GLU A 33 8.57 24.77 6.21
C GLU A 33 9.00 25.69 5.06
N ASP A 34 8.89 25.23 3.80
CA ASP A 34 9.47 25.94 2.65
C ASP A 34 8.51 26.25 1.50
N GLN A 35 7.30 25.67 1.50
CA GLN A 35 6.31 25.78 0.43
C GLN A 35 6.89 25.45 -0.96
N ASP A 36 7.83 24.50 -1.05
CA ASP A 36 8.39 24.08 -2.32
C ASP A 36 7.28 23.61 -3.29
N PRO A 37 7.25 24.09 -4.55
CA PRO A 37 6.18 23.76 -5.49
C PRO A 37 6.03 22.26 -5.76
N ALA A 38 7.12 21.49 -5.74
CA ALA A 38 7.06 20.06 -5.96
C ALA A 38 6.43 19.36 -4.74
N GLU A 39 6.80 19.77 -3.53
CA GLU A 39 6.24 19.22 -2.30
C GLU A 39 4.76 19.56 -2.13
N VAL A 40 4.36 20.78 -2.44
CA VAL A 40 2.95 21.21 -2.47
C VAL A 40 2.16 20.35 -3.45
N TYR A 41 2.68 20.16 -4.67
CA TYR A 41 2.02 19.33 -5.67
C TYR A 41 1.83 17.89 -5.19
N TYR A 42 2.87 17.28 -4.61
CA TYR A 42 2.75 15.93 -4.05
C TYR A 42 1.80 15.88 -2.87
N TYR A 43 1.82 16.87 -1.98
CA TYR A 43 0.91 16.98 -0.84
C TYR A 43 -0.56 17.02 -1.28
N GLU A 44 -0.88 17.80 -2.30
CA GLU A 44 -2.22 17.88 -2.88
C GLU A 44 -2.64 16.54 -3.49
N ALA A 45 -1.77 15.91 -4.28
CA ALA A 45 -2.04 14.62 -4.91
C ALA A 45 -2.31 13.51 -3.89
N VAL A 46 -1.56 13.46 -2.79
CA VAL A 46 -1.79 12.46 -1.72
C VAL A 46 -2.93 12.83 -0.77
N SER A 47 -3.37 14.08 -0.78
CA SER A 47 -4.53 14.55 -0.01
C SER A 47 -5.87 14.20 -0.66
N ASP A 48 -5.86 13.85 -1.95
CA ASP A 48 -7.02 13.35 -2.67
C ASP A 48 -7.70 12.18 -1.91
N PRO A 49 -9.00 12.29 -1.57
CA PRO A 49 -9.75 11.22 -0.89
C PRO A 49 -9.77 9.88 -1.64
N ASP A 50 -9.82 9.90 -2.96
CA ASP A 50 -9.91 8.71 -3.80
C ASP A 50 -8.57 7.99 -3.86
N VAL A 51 -7.47 8.74 -3.94
CA VAL A 51 -6.11 8.19 -3.84
C VAL A 51 -5.91 7.48 -2.50
N ARG A 52 -6.39 8.09 -1.40
CA ARG A 52 -6.35 7.49 -0.06
C ARG A 52 -7.24 6.25 0.03
N ALA A 53 -8.46 6.31 -0.49
CA ALA A 53 -9.38 5.17 -0.52
C ALA A 53 -8.77 3.98 -1.29
N MET A 54 -8.16 4.25 -2.44
CA MET A 54 -7.49 3.25 -3.26
C MET A 54 -6.29 2.63 -2.55
N ASN A 55 -5.43 3.44 -1.91
CA ASN A 55 -4.30 2.92 -1.15
C ASN A 55 -4.75 1.98 -0.02
N ARG A 56 -5.79 2.38 0.74
CA ARG A 56 -6.38 1.53 1.79
C ARG A 56 -6.92 0.22 1.24
N ALA A 57 -7.65 0.25 0.12
CA ALA A 57 -8.19 -0.95 -0.52
C ALA A 57 -7.07 -1.90 -0.99
N GLN A 58 -6.02 -1.38 -1.63
CA GLN A 58 -4.89 -2.16 -2.11
C GLN A 58 -4.14 -2.84 -0.95
N ARG A 59 -3.86 -2.09 0.13
CA ARG A 59 -3.20 -2.63 1.34
C ARG A 59 -4.05 -3.70 2.01
N SER A 60 -5.35 -3.45 2.14
CA SER A 60 -6.29 -4.43 2.70
C SER A 60 -6.29 -5.73 1.87
N TYR A 61 -6.39 -5.62 0.55
CA TYR A 61 -6.35 -6.77 -0.35
C TYR A 61 -5.04 -7.56 -0.23
N ALA A 62 -3.89 -6.87 -0.21
CA ALA A 62 -2.58 -7.51 -0.03
C ALA A 62 -2.53 -8.34 1.27
N GLY A 63 -3.00 -7.78 2.38
CA GLY A 63 -3.08 -8.47 3.67
C GLY A 63 -4.08 -9.65 3.67
N GLN A 64 -5.24 -9.49 3.04
CA GLN A 64 -6.25 -10.56 2.95
C GLN A 64 -5.74 -11.74 2.11
N TYR A 65 -5.02 -11.47 1.03
CA TYR A 65 -4.44 -12.50 0.17
C TYR A 65 -3.44 -13.37 0.95
N GLU A 66 -2.60 -12.77 1.80
CA GLU A 66 -1.69 -13.55 2.67
C GLU A 66 -2.42 -14.40 3.71
N ARG A 67 -3.47 -13.86 4.33
CA ARG A 67 -4.31 -14.65 5.23
C ARG A 67 -4.93 -15.83 4.49
N ARG A 68 -5.29 -15.68 3.21
CA ARG A 68 -5.77 -16.78 2.37
C ARG A 68 -4.67 -17.80 2.11
N LEU A 69 -3.46 -17.38 1.75
CA LEU A 69 -2.33 -18.29 1.55
C LEU A 69 -1.98 -19.09 2.81
N ARG A 70 -1.95 -18.45 3.98
CA ARG A 70 -1.71 -19.15 5.26
C ARG A 70 -2.78 -20.20 5.54
N ARG A 71 -4.05 -19.88 5.29
CA ARG A 71 -5.17 -20.82 5.43
C ARG A 71 -5.05 -22.02 4.49
N LEU A 72 -4.62 -21.79 3.25
CA LEU A 72 -4.40 -22.87 2.27
C LEU A 72 -3.23 -23.78 2.68
N ALA A 73 -2.11 -23.18 3.10
CA ALA A 73 -0.95 -23.93 3.60
C ALA A 73 -1.30 -24.77 4.83
N TYR A 74 -2.09 -24.23 5.75
CA TYR A 74 -2.59 -24.95 6.92
C TYR A 74 -3.45 -26.15 6.49
N ARG A 75 -4.46 -25.96 5.62
CA ARG A 75 -5.28 -27.10 5.14
C ARG A 75 -4.46 -28.19 4.51
N ARG A 76 -3.49 -27.84 3.66
CA ARG A 76 -2.61 -28.81 2.98
C ARG A 76 -1.77 -29.63 3.97
N ARG A 77 -1.40 -29.04 5.11
CA ARG A 77 -0.58 -29.69 6.15
C ARG A 77 -1.39 -30.61 7.06
N TYR A 78 -2.70 -30.37 7.20
CA TYR A 78 -3.61 -31.13 8.06
C TYR A 78 -4.58 -32.04 7.29
N SER A 79 -4.45 -32.11 5.97
CA SER A 79 -5.20 -33.03 5.10
C SER A 79 -4.37 -34.24 4.64
N GLN A 80 -3.27 -34.53 5.34
CA GLN A 80 -2.46 -35.74 5.18
C GLN A 80 -2.58 -36.60 6.44
#